data_AF-A0A5N5KCE8-F1
#
_entry.id   AF-A0A5N5KCE8-F1
#
_cell.length_a   1.000
_cell.length_b   1.000
_cell.length_c   1.000
_cell.angle_alpha   90.00
_cell.angle_beta   90.00
_cell.angle_gamma   90.00
#
_symmetry.space_group_name_H-M   'P 1'
#
loop_
_entity.id
_entity.type
_entity.pdbx_description
1 polymer ?
#
loop_
_entity_poly.entity_id
_entity_poly.type
_entity_poly.pdbx_seq_one_letter_code
_entity_poly.pdbx_strand_id
1 'polypeptide(L)'
;MASLSVQTLLVLLVFVTASYCMIEEANAIEGQREFDYFALSLQWPGTYCRRTRHCCSKNACCRGANAPTEFTIHGLWPDYNDGTWPSCCYRSNFNEKEISTLHDALEKYWPSLSCGSISNCYGTKGSFWAHEVVSTADFV
;
A
#
# COMPACT_ATOMS: atom_id res chain seq x y z
N MET A 1 -20.77 49.72 29.56
CA MET A 1 -19.82 48.63 29.26
C MET A 1 -20.46 47.33 29.72
N ALA A 2 -20.95 46.50 28.80
CA ALA A 2 -21.55 45.21 29.18
C ALA A 2 -20.41 44.20 29.43
N SER A 3 -20.23 43.79 30.69
CA SER A 3 -19.28 42.73 31.05
C SER A 3 -19.92 41.39 30.74
N LEU A 4 -19.26 40.56 29.94
CA LEU A 4 -19.65 39.17 29.76
C LEU A 4 -19.38 38.41 31.06
N SER A 5 -20.29 37.51 31.43
CA SER A 5 -20.13 36.65 32.60
C SER A 5 -19.00 35.63 32.35
N VAL A 6 -18.31 35.22 33.41
CA VAL A 6 -17.32 34.13 33.36
C VAL A 6 -17.91 32.86 32.76
N GLN A 7 -19.20 32.59 33.02
CA GLN A 7 -19.89 31.43 32.48
C GLN A 7 -20.05 31.51 30.96
N THR A 8 -20.35 32.70 30.42
CA THR A 8 -20.41 32.92 28.97
C THR A 8 -19.04 32.80 28.29
N LEU A 9 -17.95 33.22 28.95
CA LEU A 9 -16.58 33.05 28.45
C LEU A 9 -16.15 31.58 28.41
N LEU A 10 -16.48 30.81 29.45
CA LEU A 10 -16.19 29.38 29.51
C LEU A 10 -16.96 28.60 28.44
N VAL A 11 -18.23 28.92 28.22
CA VAL A 11 -19.05 28.30 27.18
C VAL A 11 -18.46 28.57 25.79
N LEU A 12 -18.06 29.81 25.50
CA LEU A 12 -17.42 30.16 24.23
C LEU A 12 -16.09 29.43 24.02
N LEU A 13 -15.26 29.30 25.07
CA LEU A 13 -14.01 28.53 25.00
C LEU A 13 -14.26 27.06 24.68
N VAL A 14 -15.24 26.43 25.32
CA VAL A 14 -15.61 25.03 25.05
C VAL A 14 -16.07 24.88 23.60
N PHE A 15 -16.94 25.77 23.10
CA PHE A 15 -17.39 25.73 21.71
C PHE A 15 -16.24 25.91 20.72
N VAL A 16 -15.32 26.85 20.96
CA VAL A 16 -14.14 27.05 20.11
C VAL A 16 -13.27 25.79 20.10
N THR A 17 -12.94 25.22 21.27
CA THR A 17 -12.13 23.99 21.33
C THR A 17 -12.81 22.79 20.67
N ALA A 18 -14.13 22.64 20.82
CA ALA A 18 -14.88 21.59 20.15
C ALA A 18 -14.88 21.79 18.62
N SER A 19 -15.08 23.02 18.13
CA SER A 19 -15.00 23.33 16.71
C SER A 19 -13.62 23.06 16.12
N TYR A 20 -12.53 23.38 16.83
CA TYR A 20 -11.17 23.03 16.39
C TYR A 20 -10.94 21.51 16.34
N CYS A 21 -11.51 20.75 17.28
CA CYS A 21 -11.43 19.29 17.29
C CYS A 21 -12.16 18.66 16.08
N MET A 22 -13.29 19.23 15.65
CA MET A 22 -14.03 18.75 14.47
C MET A 22 -13.32 19.10 13.14
N ILE A 23 -12.47 20.13 13.12
CA ILE A 23 -11.69 20.50 11.92
C ILE A 23 -10.52 19.52 11.69
N GLU A 24 -9.98 18.92 12.75
CA GLU A 24 -8.87 17.95 12.65
C GLU A 24 -9.32 16.61 12.04
N GLU A 25 -10.55 16.16 12.31
CA GLU A 25 -11.12 14.95 11.70
C GLU A 25 -11.55 15.14 10.24
N ALA A 26 -11.94 16.35 9.83
CA ALA A 26 -12.42 16.62 8.47
C ALA A 26 -11.30 16.66 7.42
N ASN A 27 -10.06 16.98 7.82
CA ASN A 27 -8.90 17.04 6.91
C ASN A 27 -8.31 15.66 6.59
N ALA A 28 -8.78 14.58 7.23
CA ALA A 28 -8.30 13.22 6.96
C ALA A 28 -8.95 12.57 5.70
N ILE A 29 -9.88 13.27 5.02
CA ILE A 29 -10.54 12.81 3.80
C ILE A 29 -10.57 13.92 2.73
N GLU A 30 -9.60 14.83 2.75
CA GLU A 30 -9.27 15.61 1.55
C GLU A 30 -8.21 14.80 0.80
N GLY A 31 -8.56 14.35 -0.41
CA GLY A 31 -7.89 13.28 -1.14
C GLY A 31 -6.37 13.38 -1.13
N GLN A 32 -5.70 12.23 -0.98
CA GLN A 32 -4.25 12.16 -1.16
C GLN A 32 -3.89 12.88 -2.47
N ARG A 33 -2.89 13.77 -2.38
CA ARG A 33 -2.41 14.51 -3.55
C ARG A 33 -1.92 13.52 -4.62
N GLU A 34 -1.92 13.95 -5.87
CA GLU A 34 -1.34 13.15 -6.95
C GLU A 34 0.16 12.93 -6.73
N PHE A 35 0.63 11.72 -7.08
CA PHE A 35 2.03 11.33 -6.98
C PHE A 35 2.92 12.08 -7.98
N ASP A 36 4.22 12.16 -7.68
CA ASP A 36 5.16 12.93 -8.48
C ASP A 36 5.86 12.06 -9.55
N TYR A 37 6.15 10.79 -9.23
CA TYR A 37 6.78 9.84 -10.17
C TYR A 37 6.46 8.37 -9.81
N PHE A 38 6.77 7.45 -10.73
CA PHE A 38 6.76 6.01 -10.46
C PHE A 38 8.17 5.47 -10.22
N ALA A 39 8.34 4.73 -9.13
CA ALA A 39 9.51 3.90 -8.87
C ALA A 39 9.25 2.46 -9.32
N LEU A 40 9.97 2.00 -10.34
CA LEU A 40 10.02 0.57 -10.69
C LEU A 40 11.06 -0.12 -9.81
N SER A 41 10.59 -0.89 -8.83
CA SER A 41 11.43 -1.64 -7.92
C SER A 41 11.68 -3.05 -8.45
N LEU A 42 12.96 -3.40 -8.60
CA LEU A 42 13.40 -4.74 -9.00
C LEU A 42 14.10 -5.42 -7.82
N GLN A 43 13.89 -6.73 -7.68
CA GLN A 43 14.56 -7.55 -6.67
C GLN A 43 15.43 -8.61 -7.33
N TRP A 44 16.55 -8.93 -6.68
CA TRP A 44 17.46 -10.01 -7.11
C TRP A 44 17.13 -11.32 -6.37
N PRO A 45 16.57 -12.34 -7.05
CA PRO A 45 16.17 -13.58 -6.40
C PRO A 45 17.34 -14.32 -5.75
N GLY A 46 18.55 -14.26 -6.33
CA GLY A 46 19.71 -14.93 -5.76
C GLY A 46 20.06 -14.47 -4.33
N THR A 47 19.83 -13.20 -4.02
CA THR A 47 20.04 -12.66 -2.66
C THR A 47 18.85 -12.95 -1.76
N TYR A 48 17.63 -12.80 -2.27
CA TYR A 48 16.40 -13.05 -1.50
C TYR A 48 16.29 -14.52 -1.09
N CYS A 49 16.39 -15.42 -2.08
CA CYS A 49 16.20 -16.85 -1.93
C CYS A 49 17.28 -17.53 -1.08
N ARG A 50 18.44 -16.88 -0.87
CA ARG A 50 19.50 -17.40 0.02
C ARG A 50 19.02 -17.61 1.46
N ARG A 51 17.99 -16.87 1.89
CA ARG A 51 17.39 -16.99 3.23
C ARG A 51 16.16 -17.91 3.26
N THR A 52 15.74 -18.46 2.12
CA THR A 52 14.56 -19.33 2.05
C THR A 52 14.82 -20.64 2.81
N ARG A 53 14.02 -20.88 3.86
CA ARG A 53 14.08 -22.11 4.68
C ARG A 53 12.89 -23.05 4.44
N HIS A 54 11.80 -22.52 3.90
CA HIS A 54 10.55 -23.24 3.70
C HIS A 54 10.03 -23.02 2.29
N CYS A 55 9.52 -24.09 1.68
CA CYS A 55 8.97 -24.09 0.35
C CYS A 55 7.46 -24.29 0.35
N CYS A 56 6.82 -23.74 -0.66
CA CYS A 56 5.39 -23.84 -0.94
C CYS A 56 5.18 -23.59 -2.44
N SER A 57 3.97 -23.86 -2.93
CA SER A 57 3.64 -23.71 -4.35
C SER A 57 3.84 -22.29 -4.89
N LYS A 58 3.61 -21.27 -4.06
CA LYS A 58 3.69 -19.85 -4.47
C LYS A 58 5.11 -19.28 -4.46
N ASN A 59 6.06 -19.92 -3.78
CA ASN A 59 7.40 -19.40 -3.63
C ASN A 59 8.29 -19.79 -4.83
N ALA A 60 8.61 -18.81 -5.68
CA ALA A 60 9.42 -19.06 -6.86
C ALA A 60 10.87 -19.45 -6.58
N CYS A 61 11.40 -19.19 -5.37
CA CYS A 61 12.70 -19.73 -4.94
C CYS A 61 12.74 -21.27 -4.97
N CYS A 62 11.57 -21.92 -4.90
CA CYS A 62 11.45 -23.38 -4.79
C CYS A 62 11.05 -24.05 -6.10
N ARG A 63 11.14 -23.35 -7.24
CA ARG A 63 10.81 -23.90 -8.57
C ARG A 63 11.93 -24.72 -9.21
N GLY A 64 12.98 -25.07 -8.45
CA GLY A 64 14.10 -25.87 -8.92
C GLY A 64 14.82 -25.20 -10.10
N ALA A 65 14.95 -25.92 -11.21
CA ALA A 65 15.56 -25.38 -12.44
C ALA A 65 14.79 -24.18 -13.04
N ASN A 66 13.51 -24.01 -12.67
CA ASN A 66 12.67 -22.90 -13.10
C ASN A 66 12.64 -21.74 -12.07
N ALA A 67 13.53 -21.75 -11.07
CA ALA A 67 13.67 -20.61 -10.18
C ALA A 67 14.18 -19.38 -10.96
N PRO A 68 13.69 -18.18 -10.64
CA PRO A 68 14.08 -16.98 -11.37
C PRO A 68 15.57 -16.68 -11.12
N THR A 69 16.31 -16.47 -12.21
CA THR A 69 17.76 -16.20 -12.22
C THR A 69 18.11 -14.81 -12.71
N GLU A 70 17.09 -14.01 -13.04
CA GLU A 70 17.17 -12.62 -13.47
C GLU A 70 16.48 -11.71 -12.45
N PHE A 71 16.65 -10.39 -12.60
CA PHE A 71 15.87 -9.45 -11.78
C PHE A 71 14.38 -9.65 -12.04
N THR A 72 13.61 -9.79 -10.96
CA THR A 72 12.15 -9.84 -11.00
C THR A 72 11.58 -8.53 -10.48
N ILE A 73 10.39 -8.17 -10.94
CA ILE A 73 9.64 -7.03 -10.41
C ILE A 73 9.31 -7.30 -8.94
N HIS A 74 9.52 -6.31 -8.09
CA HIS A 74 8.97 -6.26 -6.74
C HIS A 74 7.69 -5.44 -6.74
N GLY A 75 7.75 -4.24 -7.30
CA GLY A 75 6.58 -3.37 -7.40
C GLY A 75 6.80 -2.18 -8.31
N LEU A 76 5.71 -1.52 -8.66
CA LEU A 76 5.68 -0.24 -9.34
C LEU A 76 4.92 0.71 -8.41
N TRP A 77 5.64 1.66 -7.82
CA TRP A 77 5.09 2.46 -6.72
C TRP A 77 5.03 3.94 -7.09
N PRO A 78 3.87 4.60 -6.91
CA PRO A 78 3.80 6.05 -6.89
C PRO A 78 4.59 6.57 -5.69
N ASP A 79 5.38 7.61 -5.93
CA ASP A 79 6.25 8.24 -4.93
C ASP A 79 6.17 9.76 -5.03
N TYR A 80 6.61 10.44 -3.96
CA TYR A 80 6.74 11.89 -3.90
C TYR A 80 8.21 12.33 -3.90
N ASN A 81 8.48 13.53 -4.43
CA ASN A 81 9.82 14.14 -4.45
C ASN A 81 10.37 14.46 -3.04
N ASP A 82 9.52 14.49 -2.03
CA ASP A 82 9.90 14.72 -0.63
C ASP A 82 10.37 13.43 0.09
N GLY A 83 10.34 12.29 -0.60
CA GLY A 83 10.73 10.97 -0.08
C GLY A 83 9.62 10.22 0.67
N THR A 84 8.41 10.77 0.73
CA THR A 84 7.21 10.06 1.19
C THR A 84 6.46 9.42 0.00
N TRP A 85 5.40 8.66 0.26
CA TRP A 85 4.63 7.99 -0.78
C TRP A 85 3.14 7.90 -0.43
N PRO A 86 2.24 7.98 -1.43
CA PRO A 86 0.85 7.60 -1.21
C PRO A 86 0.74 6.09 -0.99
N SER A 87 -0.22 5.71 -0.17
CA SER A 87 -0.53 4.30 0.07
C SER A 87 -1.97 4.17 0.52
N CYS A 88 -2.56 3.00 0.24
CA CYS A 88 -3.92 2.67 0.66
C CYS A 88 -4.98 3.67 0.15
N CYS A 89 -4.78 4.23 -1.03
CA CYS A 89 -5.51 5.37 -1.58
C CYS A 89 -6.98 5.05 -1.85
N TYR A 90 -7.24 3.84 -2.35
CA TYR A 90 -8.59 3.37 -2.61
C TYR A 90 -8.81 1.94 -2.13
N ARG A 91 -9.99 1.70 -1.54
CA ARG A 91 -10.42 0.37 -1.13
C ARG A 91 -10.99 -0.40 -2.31
N SER A 92 -10.11 -1.02 -3.11
CA SER A 92 -10.49 -1.94 -4.18
C SER A 92 -10.44 -3.40 -3.74
N ASN A 93 -11.24 -4.23 -4.42
CA ASN A 93 -11.09 -5.68 -4.37
C ASN A 93 -10.31 -6.09 -5.61
N PHE A 94 -9.06 -6.54 -5.43
CA PHE A 94 -8.28 -7.09 -6.54
C PHE A 94 -8.96 -8.33 -7.12
N ASN A 95 -9.19 -8.32 -8.43
CA ASN A 95 -9.81 -9.42 -9.17
C ASN A 95 -8.80 -10.02 -10.15
N GLU A 96 -8.23 -11.17 -9.79
CA GLU A 96 -7.20 -11.85 -10.56
C GLU A 96 -7.65 -12.26 -11.98
N LYS A 97 -8.96 -12.36 -12.23
CA LYS A 97 -9.48 -12.64 -13.58
C LYS A 97 -9.16 -11.53 -14.58
N GLU A 98 -9.03 -10.29 -14.13
CA GLU A 98 -8.74 -9.13 -14.97
C GLU A 98 -7.33 -9.17 -15.56
N ILE A 99 -6.40 -9.84 -14.87
CA ILE A 99 -5.01 -10.02 -15.30
C ILE A 99 -4.74 -11.41 -15.88
N SER A 100 -5.79 -12.19 -16.18
CA SER A 100 -5.65 -13.59 -16.62
C SER A 100 -4.77 -13.74 -17.87
N THR A 101 -4.80 -12.78 -18.79
CA THR A 101 -3.94 -12.75 -19.99
C THR A 101 -2.47 -12.48 -19.70
N LEU A 102 -2.15 -11.92 -18.53
CA LEU A 102 -0.80 -11.58 -18.07
C LEU A 102 -0.22 -12.63 -17.12
N HIS A 103 -1.02 -13.61 -16.69
CA HIS A 103 -0.67 -14.51 -15.60
C HIS A 103 0.67 -15.22 -15.80
N ASP A 104 0.94 -15.77 -16.99
CA ASP A 104 2.21 -16.45 -17.28
C ASP A 104 3.41 -15.50 -17.22
N ALA A 105 3.24 -14.26 -17.67
CA ALA A 105 4.28 -13.24 -17.60
C ALA A 105 4.52 -12.79 -16.15
N LEU A 106 3.46 -12.62 -15.35
CA LEU A 106 3.56 -12.26 -13.95
C LEU A 106 4.20 -13.39 -13.13
N GLU A 107 3.85 -14.63 -13.38
CA GLU A 107 4.49 -15.78 -12.74
C GLU A 107 5.99 -15.89 -13.07
N LYS A 108 6.40 -15.44 -14.26
CA LYS A 108 7.81 -15.44 -14.65
C LYS A 108 8.59 -14.24 -14.11
N TYR A 109 8.08 -13.02 -14.35
CA TYR A 109 8.82 -11.79 -14.14
C TYR A 109 8.42 -11.03 -12.87
N TRP A 110 7.26 -11.32 -12.28
CA TRP A 110 6.78 -10.73 -11.02
C TRP A 110 6.32 -11.79 -9.99
N PRO A 111 7.08 -12.88 -9.74
CA PRO A 111 6.65 -13.94 -8.83
C PRO A 111 6.75 -13.52 -7.35
N SER A 112 5.96 -14.19 -6.51
CA SER A 112 6.25 -14.20 -5.07
C SER A 112 7.51 -15.03 -4.78
N LEU A 113 8.40 -14.49 -3.95
CA LEU A 113 9.55 -15.22 -3.39
C LEU A 113 9.29 -15.71 -1.95
N SER A 114 8.06 -15.61 -1.46
CA SER A 114 7.67 -15.98 -0.11
C SER A 114 6.44 -16.89 -0.09
N CYS A 115 6.21 -17.55 1.06
CA CYS A 115 5.10 -18.49 1.24
C CYS A 115 3.87 -17.92 1.94
N GLY A 116 4.03 -16.80 2.64
CA GLY A 116 2.92 -16.19 3.38
C GLY A 116 1.95 -15.51 2.43
N SER A 117 0.65 -15.63 2.69
CA SER A 117 -0.31 -14.66 2.16
C SER A 117 -0.06 -13.32 2.83
N ILE A 118 0.06 -12.27 2.04
CA ILE A 118 0.36 -10.92 2.53
C ILE A 118 -0.98 -10.21 2.78
N SER A 119 -1.07 -9.49 3.89
CA SER A 119 -2.22 -8.62 4.19
C SER A 119 -2.07 -7.31 3.43
N ASN A 120 -3.16 -6.84 2.80
CA ASN A 120 -3.23 -5.47 2.30
C ASN A 120 -3.51 -4.48 3.44
N CYS A 121 -3.57 -3.18 3.11
CA CYS A 121 -3.87 -2.09 4.04
C CYS A 121 -5.12 -2.29 4.90
N TYR A 122 -6.09 -3.06 4.42
CA TYR A 122 -7.38 -3.28 5.09
C TYR A 122 -7.43 -4.63 5.81
N GLY A 123 -6.30 -5.28 6.02
CA GLY A 123 -6.20 -6.56 6.73
C GLY A 123 -6.69 -7.77 5.93
N THR A 124 -7.04 -7.59 4.66
CA THR A 124 -7.46 -8.70 3.79
C THR A 124 -6.22 -9.42 3.27
N LYS A 125 -6.16 -10.74 3.45
CA LYS A 125 -5.05 -11.57 2.97
C LYS A 125 -5.27 -11.95 1.51
N GLY A 126 -4.25 -11.82 0.68
CA GLY A 126 -4.34 -12.10 -0.75
C GLY A 126 -3.05 -12.68 -1.34
N SER A 127 -3.00 -12.68 -2.68
CA SER A 127 -1.76 -12.91 -3.43
C SER A 127 -0.81 -11.73 -3.25
N PHE A 128 0.44 -11.92 -3.68
CA PHE A 128 1.43 -10.86 -3.72
C PHE A 128 0.97 -9.70 -4.62
N TRP A 129 0.45 -9.99 -5.82
CA TRP A 129 -0.08 -8.96 -6.71
C TRP A 129 -1.24 -8.18 -6.09
N ALA A 130 -2.14 -8.85 -5.37
CA ALA A 130 -3.22 -8.18 -4.66
C ALA A 130 -2.70 -7.20 -3.59
N HIS A 131 -1.60 -7.54 -2.91
CA HIS A 131 -0.98 -6.64 -1.94
C HIS A 131 -0.41 -5.40 -2.63
N GLU A 132 0.36 -5.57 -3.71
CA GLU A 132 0.95 -4.44 -4.46
C GLU A 132 -0.15 -3.52 -5.03
N VAL A 133 -1.15 -4.10 -5.71
CA VAL A 133 -2.28 -3.37 -6.29
C VAL A 133 -3.07 -2.58 -5.24
N VAL A 134 -3.44 -3.21 -4.13
CA VAL A 134 -4.35 -2.57 -3.15
C VAL A 134 -3.61 -1.65 -2.18
N SER A 135 -2.33 -1.93 -1.91
CA SER A 135 -1.60 -1.20 -0.87
C SER A 135 -0.71 -0.10 -1.42
N THR A 136 -0.25 -0.24 -2.68
CA THR A 136 0.77 0.65 -3.24
C THR A 136 0.33 1.32 -4.53
N ALA A 137 -0.61 0.77 -5.30
CA ALA A 137 -0.99 1.37 -6.57
C ALA A 137 -2.11 2.41 -6.42
N ASP A 138 -1.89 3.58 -7.00
CA ASP A 138 -2.95 4.47 -7.43
C ASP A 138 -3.43 4.02 -8.81
N PHE A 139 -4.65 3.45 -8.87
CA PHE A 139 -5.32 3.24 -10.14
C PHE A 139 -5.98 4.55 -10.55
N VAL A 140 -5.33 5.26 -11.48
CA VAL A 140 -5.93 6.40 -12.22
C VAL A 140 -7.03 5.89 -13.15
#